data_AF-A0A9P4HDP1-F1
#
_entry.id   AF-A0A9P4HDP1-F1
#
_cell.length_a   1.000
_cell.length_b   1.000
_cell.length_c   1.000
_cell.angle_alpha   90.00
_cell.angle_beta   90.00
_cell.angle_gamma   90.00
#
_symmetry.space_group_name_H-M   'P 1'
#
loop_
_entity.id
_entity.type
_entity.pdbx_description
1 polymer ?
#
loop_
_entity_poly.entity_id
_entity_poly.type
_entity_poly.pdbx_seq_one_letter_code
_entity_poly.pdbx_strand_id
1 'polypeptide(L)'
;VLLDQFGLDWFNDSGMLQLAVKNHDFDAVKTLVEAGADVNEFVTDWQMDIREHRAAPLSALHMAVFAKSEKMIRYLAEHGAKLTRKDLYIPDPYNNLPKEYRVFTDLVVELGAVK
;
A
#
# COMPACT_ATOMS: atom_id res chain seq x y z
N VAL A 1 12.07 8.89 -14.95
CA VAL A 1 11.49 7.88 -15.88
C VAL A 1 11.02 8.60 -17.16
N LEU A 2 10.72 7.91 -18.27
CA LEU A 2 10.34 8.50 -19.58
C LEU A 2 9.24 9.58 -19.50
N LEU A 3 8.42 9.54 -18.45
CA LEU A 3 7.26 10.40 -18.23
C LEU A 3 7.60 11.78 -17.64
N ASP A 4 8.71 11.91 -16.91
CA ASP A 4 9.16 13.19 -16.34
C ASP A 4 9.46 14.22 -17.45
N GLN A 5 9.85 13.74 -18.64
CA GLN A 5 10.14 14.57 -19.81
C GLN A 5 8.90 15.31 -20.34
N PHE A 6 7.70 14.83 -20.02
CA PHE A 6 6.43 15.43 -20.46
C PHE A 6 5.76 16.29 -19.37
N GLY A 7 6.34 16.39 -18.17
CA GLY A 7 5.75 17.13 -17.05
C GLY A 7 4.39 16.58 -16.59
N LEU A 8 4.09 15.32 -16.92
CA LEU A 8 2.87 14.63 -16.53
C LEU A 8 3.12 13.82 -15.26
N ASP A 9 2.58 14.29 -14.14
CA ASP A 9 2.67 13.61 -12.85
C ASP A 9 1.51 12.61 -12.69
N TRP A 10 1.43 11.63 -13.60
CA TRP A 10 0.27 10.72 -13.72
C TRP A 10 -0.02 9.88 -12.48
N PHE A 11 1.00 9.63 -11.64
CA PHE A 11 0.87 8.77 -10.48
C PHE A 11 0.70 9.53 -9.17
N ASN A 12 0.84 10.85 -9.17
CA ASN A 12 0.68 11.65 -7.95
C ASN A 12 -0.80 11.83 -7.58
N ASP A 13 -1.11 11.49 -6.34
CA ASP A 13 -2.45 11.50 -5.76
C ASP A 13 -3.49 10.71 -6.59
N SER A 14 -3.06 9.59 -7.18
CA SER A 14 -3.83 8.79 -8.11
C SER A 14 -4.53 7.60 -7.45
N GLY A 15 -3.91 7.01 -6.43
CA GLY A 15 -4.40 5.79 -5.78
C GLY A 15 -4.35 4.52 -6.63
N MET A 16 -3.70 4.55 -7.80
CA MET A 16 -3.68 3.43 -8.74
C MET A 16 -2.97 2.21 -8.17
N LEU A 17 -1.86 2.42 -7.45
CA LEU A 17 -1.07 1.33 -6.88
C LEU A 17 -1.87 0.60 -5.77
N GLN A 18 -2.55 1.36 -4.93
CA GLN A 18 -3.41 0.88 -3.87
C GLN A 18 -4.61 0.10 -4.43
N LEU A 19 -5.23 0.60 -5.51
CA LEU A 19 -6.33 -0.09 -6.18
C LEU A 19 -5.88 -1.43 -6.80
N ALA A 20 -4.71 -1.46 -7.43
CA ALA A 20 -4.14 -2.70 -7.97
C ALA A 20 -3.89 -3.73 -6.85
N VAL A 21 -3.36 -3.30 -5.70
CA VAL A 21 -3.19 -4.16 -4.52
C VAL A 21 -4.53 -4.67 -4.00
N LYS A 22 -5.53 -3.78 -3.81
CA LYS A 22 -6.88 -4.15 -3.36
C LYS A 22 -7.53 -5.19 -4.27
N ASN A 23 -7.30 -5.08 -5.59
CA ASN A 23 -7.84 -6.00 -6.58
C ASN A 23 -7.02 -7.30 -6.72
N HIS A 24 -5.98 -7.49 -5.90
CA HIS A 24 -5.04 -8.62 -5.98
C HIS A 24 -4.34 -8.76 -7.35
N ASP A 25 -4.23 -7.67 -8.10
CA ASP A 25 -3.62 -7.64 -9.43
C ASP A 25 -2.11 -7.37 -9.32
N PHE A 26 -1.33 -8.45 -9.18
CA PHE A 26 0.11 -8.35 -9.03
C PHE A 26 0.82 -7.80 -10.28
N ASP A 27 0.31 -8.10 -11.47
CA ASP A 27 0.94 -7.66 -12.71
C ASP A 27 0.74 -6.16 -12.92
N ALA A 28 -0.43 -5.63 -12.55
CA ALA A 28 -0.66 -4.19 -12.48
C ALA A 28 0.25 -3.52 -11.42
N VAL A 29 0.39 -4.10 -10.22
CA VAL A 29 1.31 -3.60 -9.19
C VAL A 29 2.74 -3.50 -9.73
N LYS A 30 3.24 -4.57 -10.35
CA LYS A 30 4.59 -4.59 -10.94
C LYS A 30 4.75 -3.52 -12.01
N THR A 31 3.79 -3.44 -12.93
CA THR A 31 3.81 -2.47 -14.03
C THR A 31 3.85 -1.03 -13.52
N LEU A 32 3.05 -0.70 -12.50
CA LEU A 32 3.00 0.64 -11.91
C LEU A 32 4.31 1.00 -11.20
N VAL A 33 4.86 0.08 -10.40
CA VAL A 33 6.13 0.29 -9.69
C VAL A 33 7.30 0.45 -10.69
N GLU A 34 7.36 -0.39 -11.73
CA GLU A 34 8.38 -0.30 -12.79
C GLU A 34 8.21 0.98 -13.64
N ALA A 35 6.98 1.49 -13.77
CA ALA A 35 6.70 2.77 -14.43
C ALA A 35 7.06 4.00 -13.56
N GLY A 36 7.48 3.80 -12.31
CA GLY A 36 7.91 4.85 -11.41
C GLY A 36 6.83 5.40 -10.49
N ALA A 37 5.73 4.69 -10.27
CA ALA A 37 4.77 5.05 -9.23
C ALA A 37 5.45 5.09 -7.85
N ASP A 38 5.14 6.10 -7.04
CA ASP A 38 5.66 6.19 -5.67
C ASP A 38 5.06 5.09 -4.80
N VAL A 39 5.88 4.13 -4.39
CA VAL A 39 5.46 3.01 -3.52
C VAL A 39 5.01 3.45 -2.13
N ASN A 40 5.38 4.67 -1.72
CA ASN A 40 4.99 5.28 -0.46
C ASN A 40 3.94 6.40 -0.64
N GLU A 41 3.31 6.48 -1.82
CA GLU A 41 2.29 7.47 -2.12
C GLU A 41 1.20 7.48 -1.04
N PHE A 42 0.86 8.69 -0.60
CA PHE A 42 -0.24 8.95 0.29
C PHE A 42 -1.32 9.73 -0.47
N VAL A 43 -2.44 9.07 -0.72
CA VAL A 43 -3.56 9.64 -1.49
C VAL A 43 -4.36 10.55 -0.57
N THR A 44 -4.48 11.83 -0.90
CA THR A 44 -5.17 12.82 -0.07
C THR A 44 -6.70 12.67 -0.11
N ASP A 45 -7.25 12.21 -1.24
CA ASP A 45 -8.69 12.06 -1.40
C ASP A 45 -9.02 10.97 -2.42
N TRP A 46 -9.32 9.76 -1.95
CA TRP A 46 -10.03 8.79 -2.79
C TRP A 46 -11.41 9.37 -3.01
N GLN A 47 -11.66 10.11 -4.10
CA GLN A 47 -12.95 10.74 -4.42
C GLN A 47 -14.10 9.97 -3.75
N MET A 48 -14.53 10.47 -2.59
CA MET A 48 -15.22 9.65 -1.61
C MET A 48 -16.54 9.15 -2.18
N ASP A 49 -16.64 7.86 -2.51
CA ASP A 49 -17.94 7.23 -2.43
C ASP A 49 -18.28 7.12 -0.93
N ILE A 50 -19.07 8.09 -0.45
CA ILE A 50 -19.62 8.16 0.90
C ILE A 50 -20.34 6.88 1.33
N ARG A 51 -20.67 5.97 0.39
CA ARG A 51 -21.26 4.65 0.67
C ARG A 51 -20.22 3.61 1.07
N GLU A 52 -18.95 3.77 0.71
CA GLU A 52 -17.90 2.78 0.96
C GLU A 52 -17.21 2.88 2.33
N HIS A 53 -17.51 3.90 3.15
CA HIS A 53 -17.00 4.04 4.54
C HIS A 53 -15.50 3.67 4.70
N ARG A 54 -14.63 4.01 3.73
CA ARG A 54 -13.20 3.72 3.90
C ARG A 54 -12.56 4.76 4.81
N ALA A 55 -12.21 4.29 6.02
CA ALA A 55 -11.43 5.00 6.98
C ALA A 55 -9.97 5.08 6.51
N ALA A 56 -9.52 6.31 6.24
CA ALA A 56 -8.14 6.71 5.94
C ALA A 56 -7.53 6.19 4.60
N PRO A 57 -6.74 7.04 3.93
CA PRO A 57 -5.95 6.62 2.78
C PRO A 57 -4.81 5.71 3.23
N LEU A 58 -4.98 4.41 3.00
CA LEU A 58 -3.96 3.40 3.27
C LEU A 58 -2.91 3.39 2.16
N SER A 59 -1.63 3.24 2.51
CA SER A 59 -0.57 3.04 1.51
C SER A 59 -0.71 1.67 0.82
N ALA A 60 0.00 1.46 -0.29
CA ALA A 60 -0.03 0.18 -1.00
C ALA A 60 0.42 -0.99 -0.12
N LEU A 61 1.45 -0.79 0.72
CA LEU A 61 1.93 -1.82 1.64
C LEU A 61 0.91 -2.15 2.74
N HIS A 62 0.14 -1.17 3.22
CA HIS A 62 -0.98 -1.43 4.13
C HIS A 62 -2.02 -2.32 3.48
N MET A 63 -2.44 -1.97 2.26
CA MET A 63 -3.45 -2.74 1.55
C MET A 63 -2.98 -4.18 1.30
N ALA A 64 -1.68 -4.40 1.07
CA ALA A 64 -1.13 -5.73 0.86
C ALA A 64 -1.23 -6.63 2.12
N VAL A 65 -1.11 -6.03 3.32
CA VAL A 65 -1.35 -6.70 4.61
C VAL A 65 -2.81 -7.11 4.74
N PHE A 66 -3.75 -6.21 4.44
CA PHE A 66 -5.19 -6.53 4.46
C PHE A 66 -5.59 -7.55 3.38
N ALA A 67 -4.96 -7.49 2.22
CA ALA A 67 -5.09 -8.46 1.15
C ALA A 67 -4.43 -9.82 1.47
N LYS A 68 -3.71 -9.93 2.61
CA LYS A 68 -3.01 -11.16 3.03
C LYS A 68 -2.07 -11.71 1.94
N SER A 69 -1.48 -10.80 1.17
CA SER A 69 -0.69 -11.15 -0.02
C SER A 69 0.80 -11.03 0.30
N GLU A 70 1.39 -12.12 0.78
CA GLU A 70 2.84 -12.20 1.03
C GLU A 70 3.66 -11.78 -0.19
N LYS A 71 3.24 -12.21 -1.39
CA LYS A 71 3.90 -11.87 -2.65
C LYS A 71 3.95 -10.35 -2.87
N MET A 72 2.84 -9.65 -2.63
CA MET A 72 2.79 -8.19 -2.78
C MET A 72 3.56 -7.48 -1.66
N ILE A 73 3.50 -7.99 -0.43
CA ILE A 73 4.27 -7.44 0.71
C ILE A 73 5.77 -7.47 0.39
N ARG A 74 6.29 -8.62 -0.02
CA ARG A 74 7.71 -8.78 -0.37
C ARG A 74 8.10 -7.84 -1.51
N TYR A 75 7.33 -7.84 -2.60
CA TYR A 75 7.63 -7.02 -3.76
C TYR A 75 7.64 -5.52 -3.43
N LEU A 76 6.61 -5.02 -2.74
CA LEU A 76 6.54 -3.61 -2.35
C LEU A 76 7.66 -3.22 -1.37
N ALA A 77 7.98 -4.08 -0.40
CA ALA A 77 9.08 -3.87 0.54
C ALA A 77 10.45 -3.82 -0.14
N GLU A 78 10.70 -4.73 -1.09
CA GLU A 78 11.92 -4.74 -1.92
C GLU A 78 12.09 -3.44 -2.72
N HIS A 79 10.98 -2.81 -3.11
CA HIS A 79 10.97 -1.54 -3.84
C HIS A 79 10.91 -0.31 -2.92
N GLY A 80 11.14 -0.49 -1.61
CA GLY A 80 11.29 0.61 -0.67
C GLY A 80 10.00 1.10 -0.02
N ALA A 81 8.89 0.37 -0.16
CA ALA A 81 7.68 0.67 0.58
C ALA A 81 7.94 0.52 2.08
N LYS A 82 7.44 1.48 2.87
CA LYS A 82 7.53 1.49 4.33
C LYS A 82 6.16 1.69 4.95
N LEU A 83 5.88 0.90 5.98
CA LEU A 83 4.73 1.07 6.85
C LEU A 83 5.13 1.91 8.06
N THR A 84 4.32 2.87 8.49
CA THR A 84 4.64 3.54 9.76
C THR A 84 4.36 2.59 10.92
N ARG A 85 5.06 2.76 12.07
CA ARG A 85 4.78 1.91 13.24
C ARG A 85 3.36 2.07 13.77
N LYS A 86 2.80 3.28 13.74
CA LYS A 86 1.42 3.58 14.16
C LYS A 86 0.37 2.84 13.30
N ASP A 87 0.82 2.33 12.18
CA ASP A 87 0.04 1.82 11.07
C ASP A 87 0.09 0.28 11.04
N LEU A 88 1.22 -0.30 11.49
CA LEU A 88 1.31 -1.71 11.94
C LEU A 88 0.32 -2.00 13.07
N TYR A 89 0.18 -1.02 13.96
CA TYR A 89 -0.84 -0.99 15.00
C TYR A 89 -1.96 -0.08 14.52
N ILE A 90 -2.63 -0.45 13.41
CA ILE A 90 -3.94 0.10 13.00
C ILE A 90 -4.63 0.53 14.28
N PRO A 91 -5.09 1.79 14.45
CA PRO A 91 -5.57 2.28 15.74
C PRO A 91 -6.71 1.38 16.20
N ASP A 92 -6.30 0.42 17.01
CA ASP A 92 -7.07 -0.67 17.49
C ASP A 92 -7.01 -0.48 18.99
N PRO A 93 -7.83 0.44 19.51
CA PRO A 93 -7.92 0.68 20.94
C PRO A 93 -8.36 -0.58 21.72
N TYR A 94 -8.55 -1.72 21.05
CA TYR A 94 -9.04 -2.98 21.59
C TYR A 94 -8.16 -4.23 21.26
N ASN A 95 -7.07 -4.11 20.51
CA ASN A 95 -6.18 -5.25 20.14
C ASN A 95 -6.92 -6.45 19.48
N ASN A 96 -7.78 -6.17 18.51
CA ASN A 96 -8.61 -7.05 17.70
C ASN A 96 -8.08 -7.42 16.30
N LEU A 97 -6.87 -7.01 15.87
CA LEU A 97 -6.26 -7.53 14.64
C LEU A 97 -6.36 -9.08 14.66
N PRO A 98 -7.16 -9.71 13.77
CA PRO A 98 -7.33 -11.15 13.81
C PRO A 98 -5.97 -11.83 13.68
N LYS A 99 -5.69 -12.87 14.48
CA LYS A 99 -4.36 -13.50 14.57
C LYS A 99 -3.74 -13.87 13.21
N GLU A 100 -4.59 -14.13 12.23
CA GLU A 100 -4.23 -14.38 10.83
C GLU A 100 -3.49 -13.23 10.13
N TYR A 101 -3.72 -11.97 10.50
CA TYR A 101 -3.02 -10.82 9.92
C TYR A 101 -1.62 -10.63 10.51
N ARG A 102 -1.38 -11.18 11.71
CA ARG A 102 -0.11 -11.04 12.43
C ARG A 102 1.07 -11.59 11.65
N VAL A 103 0.88 -12.68 10.91
CA VAL A 103 1.92 -13.26 10.05
C VAL A 103 2.39 -12.26 9.00
N PHE A 104 1.48 -11.45 8.45
CA PHE A 104 1.79 -10.46 7.44
C PHE A 104 2.43 -9.20 8.04
N THR A 105 2.00 -8.76 9.22
CA THR A 105 2.66 -7.65 9.92
C THR A 105 4.06 -8.04 10.39
N ASP A 106 4.25 -9.26 10.88
CA ASP A 106 5.55 -9.80 11.28
C ASP A 106 6.48 -9.89 10.06
N LEU A 107 5.97 -10.30 8.90
CA LEU A 107 6.71 -10.28 7.65
C LEU A 107 7.17 -8.86 7.26
N VAL A 108 6.31 -7.84 7.39
CA VAL A 108 6.71 -6.44 7.13
C VAL A 108 7.85 -6.00 8.06
N VAL A 109 7.82 -6.41 9.33
CA VAL A 109 8.89 -6.15 10.30
C VAL A 109 10.17 -6.89 9.92
N GLU A 110 10.08 -8.18 9.57
CA GLU A 110 11.21 -9.01 9.15
C GLU A 110 11.93 -8.43 7.93
N LEU A 111 11.17 -7.91 6.96
CA LEU A 111 11.69 -7.26 5.76
C LEU A 111 12.27 -5.86 6.04
N GLY A 112 12.23 -5.38 7.28
CA GLY A 112 12.67 -4.02 7.64
C GLY A 112 11.83 -2.93 6.96
N ALA A 113 10.61 -3.26 6.52
CA ALA A 113 9.71 -2.37 5.77
C ALA A 113 8.89 -1.48 6.71
N VAL A 114 9.52 -0.97 7.77
CA VAL A 114 8.91 -0.13 8.80
C VAL A 114 9.64 1.21 8.87
N LYS A 115 8.89 2.32 8.93
CA LYS A 115 9.40 3.69 9.11
C LYS A 115 9.12 4.19 10.53
#